data_AF-A0A8H6ZDR9-F1
#
_entry.id   AF-A0A8H6ZDR9-F1
#
_cell.length_a   1.000
_cell.length_b   1.000
_cell.length_c   1.000
_cell.angle_alpha   90.00
_cell.angle_beta   90.00
_cell.angle_gamma   90.00
#
_symmetry.space_group_name_H-M   'P 1'
#
loop_
_entity.id
_entity.type
_entity.pdbx_description
1 polymer ?
#
loop_
_entity_poly.entity_id
_entity_poly.type
_entity_poly.pdbx_seq_one_letter_code
_entity_poly.pdbx_strand_id
1 'polypeptide(L)'
;MENDETIQATLAEIPLVVLLNNMWKWHRIPYTILRDTLLRLFYNSAKEGAEWDPAGGIQNSIDQWILQNEKWLLEADPREWQRGLVTLDDAERVFPDYLLTKTKRLIRRPDALQGFSILSLDSPQWISIQPSTAAFQKNFSRMSDGLLRNLDWRNLFVAGGIVLGSLMAGNSRGQWDSSDIDLYVYGLSPLEANTKIRHVFDTFSANLPAGTRTFVTSDRAEASPVPREVLLNFDLDICAMGWDGSSVWMLPRAARALETGSNVFTMNLIHGHYLSERRASQPQRIFKYASRGYGLRFLSSYVLSLQAAKDGSDDHISTLNLNFIANKTRACVKDWLRETFQLPLQHISPAVFPGYSLSGFAMLMRPVTLWEMGRTENLTVPDEWSNTSPYEDTPDTKDSDAEYPWTETFSAIGYMSHIRNHNLEELMSWLHSDPERRLRRHGIHSGYEIYDVVQCVAGAATLDHVLHPLHDLCLPVLLPCNFAVYANDLVSKALASAGLKERKILEPAVDGYNFLGSSGEEKEGLFIWRIASDLMWQQFDRRIDEVFEVLHAFRRVNVSLRDELLQAQRLALELFALERRRKATVEFEAFADWVGARPVNIRHSRAENENEDGDL
;
A
#
# COMPACT_ATOMS: atom_id res chain seq x y z
N MET A 1 -5.99 -19.17 -27.84
CA MET A 1 -6.98 -18.14 -27.46
C MET A 1 -8.32 -18.76 -27.67
N GLU A 2 -8.88 -19.36 -26.62
CA GLU A 2 -10.23 -19.91 -26.64
C GLU A 2 -11.11 -18.96 -25.82
N ASN A 3 -12.32 -18.68 -26.30
CA ASN A 3 -13.32 -17.93 -25.54
C ASN A 3 -13.70 -18.73 -24.27
N ASP A 4 -14.13 -18.07 -23.20
CA ASP A 4 -14.54 -18.71 -21.94
C ASP A 4 -15.58 -19.82 -22.19
N GLU A 5 -16.45 -19.64 -23.18
CA GLU A 5 -17.43 -20.66 -23.61
C GLU A 5 -16.78 -21.93 -24.17
N THR A 6 -15.69 -21.80 -24.92
CA THR A 6 -14.93 -22.94 -25.46
C THR A 6 -14.21 -23.67 -24.32
N ILE A 7 -13.58 -22.94 -23.40
CA ILE A 7 -12.96 -23.53 -22.22
C ILE A 7 -14.01 -24.28 -21.37
N GLN A 8 -15.20 -23.68 -21.16
CA GLN A 8 -16.31 -24.34 -20.47
C GLN A 8 -16.76 -25.62 -21.16
N ALA A 9 -16.93 -25.59 -22.48
CA ALA A 9 -17.34 -26.77 -23.26
C ALA A 9 -16.31 -27.89 -23.11
N THR A 10 -15.02 -27.58 -23.24
CA THR A 10 -13.93 -28.55 -23.05
C THR A 10 -13.91 -29.08 -21.62
N LEU A 11 -14.03 -28.24 -20.60
CA LEU A 11 -14.03 -28.68 -19.20
C LEU A 11 -15.25 -29.54 -18.86
N ALA A 12 -16.40 -29.31 -19.50
CA ALA A 12 -17.60 -30.13 -19.31
C ALA A 12 -17.42 -31.57 -19.82
N GLU A 13 -16.50 -31.79 -20.77
CA GLU A 13 -16.16 -33.12 -21.29
C GLU A 13 -15.13 -33.87 -20.42
N ILE A 14 -14.42 -33.16 -19.52
CA ILE A 14 -13.41 -33.77 -18.64
C ILE A 14 -14.10 -34.50 -17.47
N PRO A 15 -13.76 -35.76 -17.18
CA PRO A 15 -14.30 -36.47 -16.03
C PRO A 15 -14.06 -35.71 -14.72
N LEU A 16 -15.07 -35.71 -13.85
CA LEU A 16 -15.10 -34.93 -12.61
C LEU A 16 -13.89 -35.22 -11.69
N VAL A 17 -13.49 -36.49 -11.61
CA VAL A 17 -12.30 -36.94 -10.85
C VAL A 17 -10.99 -36.37 -11.41
N VAL A 18 -10.89 -36.19 -12.73
CA VAL A 18 -9.73 -35.60 -13.38
C VAL A 18 -9.67 -34.11 -13.10
N LEU A 19 -10.82 -33.43 -13.15
CA LEU A 19 -10.93 -32.01 -12.78
C LEU A 19 -10.52 -31.78 -11.33
N LEU A 20 -11.05 -32.56 -10.38
CA LEU A 20 -10.71 -32.48 -8.95
C LEU A 20 -9.20 -32.56 -8.70
N ASN A 21 -8.51 -33.47 -9.39
CA ASN A 21 -7.10 -33.74 -9.16
C ASN A 21 -6.15 -32.73 -9.84
N ASN A 22 -6.63 -31.95 -10.82
CA ASN A 22 -5.76 -31.14 -11.67
C ASN A 22 -6.11 -29.65 -11.72
N MET A 23 -7.35 -29.23 -11.44
CA MET A 23 -7.74 -27.82 -11.59
C MET A 23 -6.90 -26.85 -10.75
N TRP A 24 -6.44 -27.29 -9.59
CA TRP A 24 -5.59 -26.51 -8.68
C TRP A 24 -4.21 -26.20 -9.28
N LYS A 25 -3.75 -27.02 -10.23
CA LYS A 25 -2.50 -26.80 -10.98
C LYS A 25 -2.70 -25.85 -12.16
N TRP A 26 -3.95 -25.61 -12.58
CA TRP A 26 -4.27 -24.76 -13.71
C TRP A 26 -4.53 -23.32 -13.26
N HIS A 27 -3.52 -22.68 -12.69
CA HIS A 27 -3.61 -21.29 -12.18
C HIS A 27 -3.78 -20.21 -13.28
N ARG A 28 -3.97 -20.61 -14.54
CA ARG A 28 -4.20 -19.72 -15.70
C ARG A 28 -5.65 -19.76 -16.21
N ILE A 29 -6.49 -20.66 -15.70
CA ILE A 29 -7.90 -20.66 -16.06
C ILE A 29 -8.58 -19.41 -15.48
N PRO A 30 -9.62 -18.86 -16.13
CA PRO A 30 -10.34 -17.74 -15.55
C PRO A 30 -10.98 -18.13 -14.21
N TYR A 31 -11.03 -17.18 -13.27
CA TYR A 31 -11.54 -17.45 -11.93
C TYR A 31 -13.02 -17.88 -11.94
N THR A 32 -13.82 -17.31 -12.83
CA THR A 32 -15.23 -17.71 -13.07
C THR A 32 -15.35 -19.19 -13.43
N ILE A 33 -14.45 -19.70 -14.26
CA ILE A 33 -14.40 -21.10 -14.67
C ILE A 33 -14.06 -22.02 -13.48
N LEU A 34 -13.05 -21.63 -12.68
CA LEU A 34 -12.72 -22.36 -11.45
C LEU A 34 -13.93 -22.45 -10.52
N ARG A 35 -14.61 -21.32 -10.29
CA ARG A 35 -15.77 -21.24 -9.39
C ARG A 35 -16.95 -22.06 -9.89
N ASP A 36 -17.29 -21.97 -11.17
CA ASP A 36 -18.33 -22.80 -11.79
C ASP A 36 -18.01 -24.29 -11.66
N THR A 37 -16.75 -24.67 -11.85
CA THR A 37 -16.32 -26.07 -11.72
C THR A 37 -16.46 -26.55 -10.29
N LEU A 38 -16.06 -25.75 -9.30
CA LEU A 38 -16.27 -26.06 -7.89
C LEU A 38 -17.76 -26.21 -7.57
N LEU A 39 -18.60 -25.26 -8.00
CA LEU A 39 -20.05 -25.35 -7.78
C LEU A 39 -20.66 -26.65 -8.34
N ARG A 40 -20.23 -27.08 -9.53
CA ARG A 40 -20.65 -28.37 -10.12
C ARG A 40 -20.21 -29.55 -9.26
N LEU A 41 -18.97 -29.50 -8.74
CA LEU A 41 -18.44 -30.54 -7.86
C LEU A 41 -19.24 -30.67 -6.56
N PHE A 42 -19.47 -29.54 -5.88
CA PHE A 42 -20.28 -29.47 -4.67
C PHE A 42 -21.69 -30.04 -4.87
N TYR A 43 -22.33 -29.69 -5.98
CA TYR A 43 -23.69 -30.15 -6.26
C TYR A 43 -23.75 -31.65 -6.56
N ASN A 44 -22.76 -32.19 -7.27
CA ASN A 44 -22.70 -33.61 -7.61
C ASN A 44 -22.35 -34.47 -6.39
N SER A 45 -21.41 -34.03 -5.53
CA SER A 45 -21.09 -34.77 -4.31
C SER A 45 -22.26 -34.83 -3.33
N ALA A 46 -22.99 -33.71 -3.17
CA ALA A 46 -24.20 -33.66 -2.36
C ALA A 46 -25.28 -34.63 -2.88
N LYS A 47 -25.37 -34.84 -4.21
CA LYS A 47 -26.30 -35.82 -4.81
C LYS A 47 -25.88 -37.26 -4.61
N GLU A 48 -24.59 -37.55 -4.64
CA GLU A 48 -24.05 -38.90 -4.55
C GLU A 48 -23.89 -39.39 -3.11
N GLY A 49 -24.21 -38.55 -2.11
CA GLY A 49 -24.07 -38.89 -0.69
C GLY A 49 -22.61 -39.11 -0.25
N ALA A 50 -21.65 -38.70 -1.09
CA ALA A 50 -20.24 -38.76 -0.78
C ALA A 50 -19.89 -37.61 0.18
N GLU A 51 -19.16 -37.91 1.26
CA GLU A 51 -18.43 -36.91 2.02
C GLU A 51 -17.38 -36.30 1.09
N TRP A 52 -17.77 -35.23 0.40
CA TRP A 52 -16.81 -34.35 -0.22
C TRP A 52 -16.12 -33.62 0.92
N ASP A 53 -14.83 -33.86 1.06
CA ASP A 53 -13.97 -33.08 1.94
C ASP A 53 -13.55 -31.81 1.17
N PRO A 54 -14.17 -30.63 1.42
CA PRO A 54 -13.69 -29.36 0.90
C PRO A 54 -12.22 -29.12 1.24
N ALA A 55 -11.71 -29.76 2.30
CA ALA A 55 -10.33 -29.69 2.72
C ALA A 55 -9.45 -30.65 1.91
N GLY A 56 -9.68 -30.77 0.59
CA GLY A 56 -8.61 -31.15 -0.33
C GLY A 56 -7.34 -30.47 0.14
N GLY A 57 -6.37 -31.26 0.62
CA GLY A 57 -5.38 -30.80 1.59
C GLY A 57 -4.73 -29.48 1.18
N ILE A 58 -4.32 -28.64 2.13
CA ILE A 58 -3.79 -27.25 2.05
C ILE A 58 -3.43 -26.68 0.64
N GLN A 59 -2.77 -27.47 -0.22
CA GLN A 59 -2.48 -27.18 -1.63
C GLN A 59 -3.70 -27.01 -2.56
N ASN A 60 -4.85 -27.59 -2.24
CA ASN A 60 -6.07 -27.58 -3.08
C ASN A 60 -7.12 -26.60 -2.54
N SER A 61 -6.72 -25.34 -2.36
CA SER A 61 -7.63 -24.27 -1.89
C SER A 61 -7.68 -23.10 -2.86
N ILE A 62 -8.82 -22.39 -2.86
CA ILE A 62 -9.02 -21.16 -3.63
C ILE A 62 -7.93 -20.14 -3.32
N ASP A 63 -7.52 -20.03 -2.05
CA ASP A 63 -6.49 -19.08 -1.64
C ASP A 63 -5.12 -19.42 -2.22
N GLN A 64 -4.71 -20.71 -2.22
CA GLN A 64 -3.46 -21.12 -2.87
C GLN A 64 -3.52 -20.90 -4.39
N TRP A 65 -4.66 -21.20 -5.01
CA TRP A 65 -4.86 -20.94 -6.43
C TRP A 65 -4.72 -19.44 -6.75
N ILE A 66 -5.31 -18.56 -5.94
CA ILE A 66 -5.21 -17.11 -6.10
C ILE A 66 -3.75 -16.65 -5.99
N LEU A 67 -2.99 -17.13 -5.01
CA LEU A 67 -1.58 -16.78 -4.85
C LEU A 67 -0.73 -17.19 -6.09
N GLN A 68 -1.00 -18.34 -6.68
CA GLN A 68 -0.31 -18.77 -7.91
C GLN A 68 -0.81 -18.04 -9.15
N ASN A 69 -2.10 -17.72 -9.21
CA ASN A 69 -2.70 -16.96 -10.29
C ASN A 69 -2.10 -15.55 -10.35
N GLU A 70 -1.91 -14.89 -9.21
CA GLU A 70 -1.31 -13.55 -9.18
C GLU A 70 0.14 -13.54 -9.66
N LYS A 71 0.94 -14.55 -9.30
CA LYS A 71 2.29 -14.71 -9.87
C LYS A 71 2.27 -14.78 -11.39
N TRP A 72 1.30 -15.48 -11.96
CA TRP A 72 1.11 -15.51 -13.40
C TRP A 72 0.61 -14.16 -13.97
N LEU A 73 -0.29 -13.46 -13.28
CA LEU A 73 -0.81 -12.16 -13.73
C LEU A 73 0.27 -11.09 -13.81
N LEU A 74 1.30 -11.17 -12.96
CA LEU A 74 2.48 -10.31 -13.00
C LEU A 74 3.32 -10.50 -14.27
N GLU A 75 3.31 -11.70 -14.85
CA GLU A 75 4.06 -12.05 -16.05
C GLU A 75 3.19 -11.98 -17.33
N ALA A 76 1.88 -11.79 -17.19
CA ALA A 76 0.94 -11.82 -18.30
C ALA A 76 1.05 -10.59 -19.20
N ASP A 77 0.70 -10.75 -20.50
CA ASP A 77 0.74 -9.66 -21.48
C ASP A 77 -0.08 -8.45 -20.97
N PRO A 78 0.52 -7.25 -20.86
CA PRO A 78 -0.18 -6.05 -20.43
C PRO A 78 -1.35 -5.67 -21.38
N ARG A 79 -1.27 -5.98 -22.68
CA ARG A 79 -2.32 -5.61 -23.64
C ARG A 79 -3.66 -6.29 -23.38
N GLU A 80 -3.65 -7.44 -22.71
CA GLU A 80 -4.84 -8.18 -22.27
C GLU A 80 -5.02 -7.99 -20.75
N TRP A 81 -4.97 -6.76 -20.25
CA TRP A 81 -4.98 -6.50 -18.81
C TRP A 81 -6.24 -7.02 -18.10
N GLN A 82 -7.39 -7.07 -18.79
CA GLN A 82 -8.65 -7.59 -18.24
C GLN A 82 -8.57 -9.10 -17.95
N ARG A 83 -7.64 -9.81 -18.59
CA ARG A 83 -7.54 -11.26 -18.48
C ARG A 83 -7.17 -11.68 -17.06
N GLY A 84 -7.98 -12.59 -16.51
CA GLY A 84 -7.84 -13.12 -15.15
C GLY A 84 -8.50 -12.27 -14.06
N LEU A 85 -9.05 -11.11 -14.40
CA LEU A 85 -9.90 -10.32 -13.51
C LEU A 85 -11.35 -10.80 -13.63
N VAL A 86 -12.19 -10.40 -12.67
CA VAL A 86 -13.64 -10.64 -12.71
C VAL A 86 -14.39 -9.32 -12.59
N THR A 87 -15.63 -9.32 -13.08
CA THR A 87 -16.50 -8.15 -13.06
C THR A 87 -17.70 -8.34 -12.14
N LEU A 88 -18.47 -7.27 -11.90
CA LEU A 88 -19.76 -7.38 -11.20
C LEU A 88 -20.79 -8.22 -11.98
N ASP A 89 -20.66 -8.32 -13.30
CA ASP A 89 -21.54 -9.15 -14.13
C ASP A 89 -21.21 -10.65 -13.97
N ASP A 90 -20.01 -10.98 -13.50
CA ASP A 90 -19.59 -12.36 -13.16
C ASP A 90 -20.06 -12.82 -11.77
N ALA A 91 -20.73 -11.94 -11.00
CA ALA A 91 -21.01 -12.16 -9.59
C ALA A 91 -21.76 -13.47 -9.28
N GLU A 92 -22.63 -13.95 -10.18
CA GLU A 92 -23.38 -15.19 -9.99
C GLU A 92 -22.51 -16.45 -10.07
N ARG A 93 -21.42 -16.37 -10.84
CA ARG A 93 -20.42 -17.44 -10.95
C ARG A 93 -19.41 -17.37 -9.82
N VAL A 94 -19.09 -16.14 -9.41
CA VAL A 94 -18.06 -15.86 -8.40
C VAL A 94 -18.54 -16.18 -6.99
N PHE A 95 -19.75 -15.74 -6.62
CA PHE A 95 -20.30 -15.90 -5.27
C PHE A 95 -21.25 -17.11 -5.24
N PRO A 96 -21.01 -18.12 -4.39
CA PRO A 96 -21.79 -19.36 -4.38
C PRO A 96 -23.08 -19.23 -3.56
N ASP A 97 -23.03 -18.46 -2.47
CA ASP A 97 -24.13 -18.24 -1.52
C ASP A 97 -24.54 -16.76 -1.61
N TYR A 98 -25.42 -16.46 -2.57
CA TYR A 98 -25.95 -15.12 -2.78
C TYR A 98 -27.46 -15.11 -2.97
N LEU A 99 -28.06 -13.96 -2.64
CA LEU A 99 -29.45 -13.64 -2.93
C LEU A 99 -29.53 -12.31 -3.69
N LEU A 100 -29.96 -12.36 -4.94
CA LEU A 100 -30.16 -11.16 -5.76
C LEU A 100 -31.58 -10.58 -5.54
N THR A 101 -31.63 -9.28 -5.28
CA THR A 101 -32.87 -8.49 -5.20
C THR A 101 -32.80 -7.32 -6.17
N LYS A 102 -33.90 -6.59 -6.36
CA LYS A 102 -33.94 -5.39 -7.22
C LYS A 102 -32.97 -4.29 -6.79
N THR A 103 -32.63 -4.21 -5.50
CA THR A 103 -31.86 -3.09 -4.93
C THR A 103 -30.48 -3.49 -4.43
N LYS A 104 -30.21 -4.78 -4.28
CA LYS A 104 -28.94 -5.29 -3.72
C LYS A 104 -28.73 -6.77 -4.05
N ARG A 105 -27.47 -7.18 -4.07
CA ARG A 105 -27.02 -8.57 -4.00
C ARG A 105 -26.50 -8.84 -2.59
N LEU A 106 -27.15 -9.75 -1.89
CA LEU A 106 -26.72 -10.23 -0.58
C LEU A 106 -25.74 -11.37 -0.77
N ILE A 107 -24.60 -11.34 -0.10
CA ILE A 107 -23.62 -12.43 -0.10
C ILE A 107 -23.50 -12.92 1.34
N ARG A 108 -23.66 -14.23 1.54
CA ARG A 108 -23.45 -14.87 2.83
C ARG A 108 -22.00 -15.31 2.94
N ARG A 109 -21.38 -14.94 4.05
CA ARG A 109 -20.01 -15.35 4.37
C ARG A 109 -20.00 -16.72 5.03
N PRO A 110 -18.93 -17.53 4.85
CA PRO A 110 -18.78 -18.82 5.52
C PRO A 110 -18.80 -18.68 7.05
N ASP A 111 -19.40 -19.66 7.74
CA ASP A 111 -19.48 -19.66 9.21
C ASP A 111 -18.12 -19.90 9.88
N ALA A 112 -17.19 -20.56 9.18
CA ALA A 112 -15.82 -20.79 9.62
C ALA A 112 -14.84 -20.72 8.44
N LEU A 113 -13.63 -20.22 8.70
CA LEU A 113 -12.52 -20.21 7.76
C LEU A 113 -11.33 -20.94 8.39
N GLN A 114 -10.64 -21.75 7.61
CA GLN A 114 -9.39 -22.37 8.03
C GLN A 114 -8.26 -21.35 8.16
N GLY A 115 -7.24 -21.69 8.95
CA GLY A 115 -6.08 -20.85 9.24
C GLY A 115 -6.20 -20.14 10.59
N PHE A 116 -5.46 -19.05 10.74
CA PHE A 116 -5.48 -18.21 11.94
C PHE A 116 -5.97 -16.81 11.55
N SER A 117 -6.99 -16.29 12.23
CA SER A 117 -7.58 -14.98 11.91
C SER A 117 -7.51 -14.03 13.10
N ILE A 118 -7.31 -12.75 12.80
CA ILE A 118 -7.38 -11.65 13.75
C ILE A 118 -8.23 -10.54 13.15
N LEU A 119 -8.70 -9.61 14.00
CA LEU A 119 -9.46 -8.43 13.54
C LEU A 119 -10.76 -8.77 12.79
N SER A 120 -11.41 -9.89 13.16
CA SER A 120 -12.61 -10.40 12.48
C SER A 120 -13.91 -10.19 13.27
N LEU A 121 -13.85 -9.49 14.43
CA LEU A 121 -15.04 -9.30 15.30
C LEU A 121 -16.15 -8.49 14.63
N ASP A 122 -15.80 -7.58 13.71
CA ASP A 122 -16.75 -6.74 12.99
C ASP A 122 -17.18 -7.36 11.65
N SER A 123 -16.81 -8.61 11.35
CA SER A 123 -17.15 -9.26 10.07
C SER A 123 -18.61 -9.75 10.08
N PRO A 124 -19.56 -9.08 9.41
CA PRO A 124 -20.95 -9.53 9.39
C PRO A 124 -21.09 -10.83 8.61
N GLN A 125 -22.05 -11.67 9.00
CA GLN A 125 -22.39 -12.90 8.26
C GLN A 125 -22.94 -12.61 6.85
N TRP A 126 -23.57 -11.44 6.67
CA TRP A 126 -24.14 -11.01 5.39
C TRP A 126 -23.59 -9.65 4.99
N ILE A 127 -23.20 -9.51 3.73
CA ILE A 127 -22.92 -8.21 3.12
C ILE A 127 -23.91 -7.91 2.00
N SER A 128 -24.09 -6.63 1.70
CA SER A 128 -24.92 -6.15 0.60
C SER A 128 -24.05 -5.40 -0.39
N ILE A 129 -23.99 -5.85 -1.65
CA ILE A 129 -23.34 -5.13 -2.75
C ILE A 129 -24.36 -4.70 -3.81
N GLN A 130 -23.97 -3.79 -4.70
CA GLN A 130 -24.82 -3.30 -5.79
C GLN A 130 -25.30 -4.47 -6.67
N PRO A 131 -26.57 -4.45 -7.11
CA PRO A 131 -27.14 -5.57 -7.88
C PRO A 131 -26.62 -5.64 -9.32
N SER A 132 -26.06 -4.55 -9.86
CA SER A 132 -25.56 -4.46 -11.23
C SER A 132 -24.56 -3.31 -11.41
N THR A 133 -23.81 -3.35 -12.50
CA THR A 133 -22.88 -2.29 -12.92
C THR A 133 -23.57 -0.93 -13.08
N ALA A 134 -24.80 -0.90 -13.58
CA ALA A 134 -25.58 0.33 -13.67
C ALA A 134 -25.95 0.91 -12.30
N ALA A 135 -26.28 0.05 -11.32
CA ALA A 135 -26.55 0.49 -9.95
C ALA A 135 -25.28 1.00 -9.27
N PHE A 136 -24.14 0.36 -9.52
CA PHE A 136 -22.83 0.85 -9.12
C PHE A 136 -22.54 2.24 -9.69
N GLN A 137 -22.66 2.44 -11.01
CA GLN A 137 -22.37 3.72 -11.65
C GLN A 137 -23.21 4.86 -11.06
N LYS A 138 -24.51 4.59 -10.79
CA LYS A 138 -25.39 5.55 -10.12
C LYS A 138 -24.91 5.88 -8.71
N ASN A 139 -24.47 4.88 -7.95
CA ASN A 139 -23.97 5.08 -6.59
C ASN A 139 -22.61 5.80 -6.58
N PHE A 140 -21.69 5.45 -7.47
CA PHE A 140 -20.41 6.13 -7.66
C PHE A 140 -20.59 7.59 -8.05
N SER A 141 -21.51 7.88 -8.98
CA SER A 141 -21.87 9.26 -9.36
C SER A 141 -22.44 10.04 -8.19
N ARG A 142 -23.23 9.39 -7.31
CA ARG A 142 -23.76 10.01 -6.09
C ARG A 142 -22.66 10.26 -5.06
N MET A 143 -21.74 9.32 -4.86
CA MET A 143 -20.65 9.45 -3.87
C MET A 143 -19.59 10.47 -4.28
N SER A 144 -19.40 10.67 -5.59
CA SER A 144 -18.53 11.70 -6.14
C SER A 144 -19.26 13.03 -6.40
N ASP A 145 -20.50 13.20 -5.93
CA ASP A 145 -21.36 14.37 -6.20
C ASP A 145 -21.46 14.78 -7.69
N GLY A 146 -21.25 13.83 -8.60
CA GLY A 146 -21.23 14.06 -10.04
C GLY A 146 -20.03 14.87 -10.53
N LEU A 147 -18.98 15.02 -9.72
CA LEU A 147 -17.76 15.77 -10.06
C LEU A 147 -17.05 15.24 -11.31
N LEU A 148 -17.22 13.95 -11.62
CA LEU A 148 -16.62 13.28 -12.79
C LEU A 148 -17.60 13.14 -13.97
N ARG A 149 -18.70 13.88 -13.97
CA ARG A 149 -19.67 13.85 -15.07
C ARG A 149 -19.02 14.34 -16.37
N ASN A 150 -19.25 13.63 -17.46
CA ASN A 150 -18.66 13.86 -18.79
C ASN A 150 -17.14 13.64 -18.88
N LEU A 151 -16.54 12.98 -17.88
CA LEU A 151 -15.15 12.57 -17.97
C LEU A 151 -14.96 11.55 -19.09
N ASP A 152 -13.95 11.76 -19.93
CA ASP A 152 -13.47 10.77 -20.89
C ASP A 152 -12.64 9.73 -20.12
N TRP A 153 -13.20 8.53 -19.95
CA TRP A 153 -12.60 7.46 -19.16
C TRP A 153 -11.47 6.71 -19.87
N ARG A 154 -11.21 6.96 -21.16
CA ARG A 154 -10.08 6.33 -21.86
C ARG A 154 -8.77 6.60 -21.12
N ASN A 155 -8.00 5.55 -20.86
CA ASN A 155 -6.72 5.63 -20.14
C ASN A 155 -6.84 6.08 -18.68
N LEU A 156 -8.02 6.03 -18.08
CA LEU A 156 -8.26 6.33 -16.67
C LEU A 156 -8.84 5.11 -15.95
N PHE A 157 -8.41 4.92 -14.72
CA PHE A 157 -8.89 3.85 -13.87
C PHE A 157 -9.00 4.35 -12.44
N VAL A 158 -10.18 4.25 -11.83
CA VAL A 158 -10.35 4.58 -10.40
C VAL A 158 -10.24 3.30 -9.60
N ALA A 159 -9.52 3.29 -8.49
CA ALA A 159 -9.36 2.07 -7.68
C ALA A 159 -9.43 2.32 -6.18
N GLY A 160 -9.46 1.25 -5.40
CA GLY A 160 -9.36 1.32 -3.95
C GLY A 160 -10.67 1.64 -3.22
N GLY A 161 -10.57 2.44 -2.17
CA GLY A 161 -11.63 2.58 -1.16
C GLY A 161 -12.93 3.17 -1.70
N ILE A 162 -12.87 4.14 -2.62
CA ILE A 162 -14.07 4.73 -3.21
C ILE A 162 -14.87 3.74 -4.06
N VAL A 163 -14.17 2.81 -4.73
CA VAL A 163 -14.80 1.78 -5.56
C VAL A 163 -15.51 0.77 -4.67
N LEU A 164 -14.84 0.30 -3.61
CA LEU A 164 -15.48 -0.56 -2.61
C LEU A 164 -16.69 0.14 -1.97
N GLY A 165 -16.55 1.38 -1.51
CA GLY A 165 -17.66 2.15 -0.98
C GLY A 165 -18.82 2.26 -1.97
N SER A 166 -18.53 2.52 -3.24
CA SER A 166 -19.55 2.60 -4.29
C SER A 166 -20.22 1.25 -4.59
N LEU A 167 -19.50 0.14 -4.39
CA LEU A 167 -19.99 -1.22 -4.53
C LEU A 167 -20.88 -1.67 -3.37
N MET A 168 -20.70 -1.15 -2.16
CA MET A 168 -21.52 -1.53 -1.02
C MET A 168 -22.94 -0.95 -1.14
N ALA A 169 -23.95 -1.81 -1.04
CA ALA A 169 -25.36 -1.43 -1.10
C ALA A 169 -25.91 -1.16 0.31
N GLY A 170 -26.52 0.00 0.50
CA GLY A 170 -27.09 0.38 1.81
C GLY A 170 -26.10 1.04 2.77
N ASN A 171 -24.98 1.59 2.26
CA ASN A 171 -24.10 2.43 3.05
C ASN A 171 -24.89 3.50 3.79
N SER A 172 -24.81 3.47 5.12
CA SER A 172 -25.17 4.61 5.96
C SER A 172 -24.31 5.80 5.56
N ARG A 173 -24.90 7.00 5.53
CA ARG A 173 -24.15 8.26 5.41
C ARG A 173 -23.07 8.27 6.49
N GLY A 174 -21.81 8.53 6.14
CA GLY A 174 -20.69 8.68 7.07
C GLY A 174 -19.51 7.73 6.86
N GLN A 175 -19.75 6.43 6.60
CA GLN A 175 -18.64 5.43 6.62
C GLN A 175 -17.62 5.61 5.48
N TRP A 176 -18.06 6.21 4.38
CA TRP A 176 -17.27 6.39 3.17
C TRP A 176 -17.19 7.86 2.74
N ASP A 177 -17.74 8.78 3.53
CA ASP A 177 -17.88 10.19 3.17
C ASP A 177 -16.51 10.90 3.07
N SER A 178 -15.48 10.36 3.74
CA SER A 178 -14.09 10.81 3.67
C SER A 178 -13.22 9.96 2.73
N SER A 179 -13.82 9.23 1.78
CA SER A 179 -13.03 8.40 0.85
C SER A 179 -12.53 9.24 -0.31
N ASP A 180 -11.21 9.32 -0.45
CA ASP A 180 -10.58 9.97 -1.59
C ASP A 180 -10.85 9.20 -2.90
N ILE A 181 -10.80 9.93 -4.03
CA ILE A 181 -10.90 9.37 -5.36
C ILE A 181 -9.49 9.18 -5.92
N ASP A 182 -8.95 7.98 -5.76
CA ASP A 182 -7.68 7.59 -6.36
C ASP A 182 -7.88 7.31 -7.86
N LEU A 183 -7.34 8.18 -8.71
CA LEU A 183 -7.45 8.08 -10.17
C LEU A 183 -6.08 7.82 -10.80
N TYR A 184 -5.99 6.69 -11.49
CA TYR A 184 -4.77 6.20 -12.13
C TYR A 184 -4.84 6.50 -13.63
N VAL A 185 -3.74 7.03 -14.17
CA VAL A 185 -3.54 7.20 -15.61
C VAL A 185 -2.75 6.00 -16.12
N TYR A 186 -3.18 5.41 -17.23
CA TYR A 186 -2.51 4.24 -17.78
C TYR A 186 -2.33 4.22 -19.29
N GLY A 187 -1.28 3.53 -19.76
CA GLY A 187 -1.02 3.33 -21.18
C GLY A 187 -0.76 4.62 -21.98
N LEU A 188 -0.29 5.69 -21.32
CA LEU A 188 0.07 6.97 -21.92
C LEU A 188 1.54 7.29 -21.64
N SER A 189 2.20 7.98 -22.59
CA SER A 189 3.50 8.60 -22.31
C SER A 189 3.36 9.75 -21.31
N PRO A 190 4.44 10.19 -20.62
CA PRO A 190 4.38 11.32 -19.69
C PRO A 190 3.74 12.60 -20.26
N LEU A 191 3.99 12.91 -21.54
CA LEU A 191 3.40 14.09 -22.20
C LEU A 191 1.89 13.93 -22.44
N GLU A 192 1.46 12.75 -22.87
CA GLU A 192 0.04 12.43 -23.04
C GLU A 192 -0.67 12.38 -21.68
N ALA A 193 -0.01 11.85 -20.65
CA ALA A 193 -0.52 11.82 -19.28
C ALA A 193 -0.70 13.24 -18.71
N ASN A 194 0.24 14.17 -18.96
CA ASN A 194 0.07 15.59 -18.62
C ASN A 194 -1.13 16.22 -19.34
N THR A 195 -1.38 15.85 -20.60
CA THR A 195 -2.58 16.28 -21.33
C THR A 195 -3.85 15.67 -20.72
N LYS A 196 -3.78 14.42 -20.27
CA LYS A 196 -4.90 13.73 -19.65
C LYS A 196 -5.26 14.30 -18.28
N ILE A 197 -4.30 14.64 -17.43
CA ILE A 197 -4.56 15.33 -16.15
C ILE A 197 -5.23 16.68 -16.41
N ARG A 198 -4.84 17.44 -17.44
CA ARG A 198 -5.56 18.68 -17.82
C ARG A 198 -7.04 18.41 -18.09
N HIS A 199 -7.34 17.40 -18.91
CA HIS A 199 -8.73 16.99 -19.17
C HIS A 199 -9.49 16.63 -17.87
N VAL A 200 -8.86 15.87 -16.97
CA VAL A 200 -9.45 15.51 -15.66
C VAL A 200 -9.73 16.76 -14.84
N PHE A 201 -8.76 17.66 -14.71
CA PHE A 201 -8.88 18.90 -13.95
C PHE A 201 -9.96 19.83 -14.51
N ASP A 202 -10.03 19.99 -15.83
CA ASP A 202 -11.03 20.81 -16.50
C ASP A 202 -12.44 20.23 -16.30
N THR A 203 -12.58 18.91 -16.41
CA THR A 203 -13.85 18.21 -16.16
C THR A 203 -14.31 18.37 -14.72
N PHE A 204 -13.41 18.14 -13.77
CA PHE A 204 -13.66 18.33 -12.34
C PHE A 204 -14.09 19.78 -12.06
N SER A 205 -13.31 20.75 -12.53
CA SER A 205 -13.55 22.18 -12.30
C SER A 205 -14.86 22.65 -12.91
N ALA A 206 -15.23 22.15 -14.09
CA ALA A 206 -16.51 22.48 -14.74
C ALA A 206 -17.74 21.93 -13.99
N ASN A 207 -17.57 20.92 -13.14
CA ASN A 207 -18.64 20.33 -12.36
C ASN A 207 -18.74 20.91 -10.93
N LEU A 208 -17.81 21.78 -10.51
CA LEU A 208 -17.86 22.43 -9.21
C LEU A 208 -18.96 23.51 -9.14
N PRO A 209 -19.51 23.79 -7.94
CA PRO A 209 -20.37 24.96 -7.74
C PRO A 209 -19.67 26.27 -8.14
N ALA A 210 -20.44 27.21 -8.68
CA ALA A 210 -19.92 28.51 -9.09
C ALA A 210 -19.23 29.25 -7.91
N GLY A 211 -18.04 29.79 -8.15
CA GLY A 211 -17.26 30.49 -7.13
C GLY A 211 -16.39 29.58 -6.24
N THR A 212 -16.47 28.26 -6.40
CA THR A 212 -15.54 27.33 -5.74
C THR A 212 -14.12 27.60 -6.23
N ARG A 213 -13.17 27.73 -5.29
CA ARG A 213 -11.75 27.87 -5.62
C ARG A 213 -11.10 26.50 -5.66
N THR A 214 -10.32 26.23 -6.69
CA THR A 214 -9.55 25.00 -6.85
C THR A 214 -8.07 25.29 -6.67
N PHE A 215 -7.36 24.37 -6.03
CA PHE A 215 -5.91 24.38 -5.91
C PHE A 215 -5.38 23.04 -6.41
N VAL A 216 -4.25 23.09 -7.08
CA VAL A 216 -3.51 21.89 -7.49
C VAL A 216 -2.20 21.92 -6.76
N THR A 217 -1.92 20.83 -6.05
CA THR A 217 -0.58 20.51 -5.59
C THR A 217 -0.03 19.38 -6.43
N SER A 218 1.29 19.33 -6.58
CA SER A 218 1.96 18.21 -7.23
C SER A 218 3.03 17.64 -6.31
N ASP A 219 2.90 16.34 -6.11
CA ASP A 219 3.92 15.37 -5.76
C ASP A 219 4.18 14.48 -7.00
N ARG A 220 4.91 13.37 -6.84
CA ARG A 220 5.10 12.40 -7.93
C ARG A 220 3.81 11.58 -8.13
N ALA A 221 3.18 11.73 -9.31
CA ALA A 221 2.01 10.98 -9.70
C ALA A 221 2.33 9.54 -10.15
N GLU A 222 1.43 8.58 -9.92
CA GLU A 222 1.58 7.21 -10.40
C GLU A 222 1.02 7.06 -11.82
N ALA A 223 1.87 6.63 -12.77
CA ALA A 223 1.43 6.18 -14.09
C ALA A 223 1.64 4.68 -14.20
N SER A 224 0.56 3.90 -14.28
CA SER A 224 0.70 2.46 -14.47
C SER A 224 0.72 2.13 -15.96
N PRO A 225 1.50 1.16 -16.44
CA PRO A 225 1.38 0.73 -17.82
C PRO A 225 -0.04 0.19 -18.09
N VAL A 226 -0.65 -0.52 -17.12
CA VAL A 226 -1.98 -1.14 -17.28
C VAL A 226 -2.79 -1.24 -15.97
N PRO A 227 -4.14 -1.17 -16.02
CA PRO A 227 -4.99 -1.19 -14.81
C PRO A 227 -4.80 -2.43 -13.91
N ARG A 228 -4.45 -3.58 -14.48
CA ARG A 228 -4.19 -4.79 -13.69
C ARG A 228 -3.03 -4.61 -12.70
N GLU A 229 -1.98 -3.90 -13.10
CA GLU A 229 -0.82 -3.66 -12.21
C GLU A 229 -1.18 -2.73 -11.06
N VAL A 230 -2.03 -1.73 -11.30
CA VAL A 230 -2.64 -0.92 -10.24
C VAL A 230 -3.32 -1.81 -9.21
N LEU A 231 -4.13 -2.77 -9.64
CA LEU A 231 -4.84 -3.67 -8.72
C LEU A 231 -3.89 -4.61 -7.97
N LEU A 232 -2.84 -5.10 -8.63
CA LEU A 232 -1.83 -5.99 -8.02
C LEU A 232 -1.04 -5.26 -6.93
N ASN A 233 -0.86 -3.94 -7.03
CA ASN A 233 -0.16 -3.11 -6.05
C ASN A 233 -0.93 -2.84 -4.74
N PHE A 234 -2.22 -3.15 -4.66
CA PHE A 234 -2.96 -2.95 -3.41
C PHE A 234 -2.48 -3.89 -2.30
N ASP A 235 -2.33 -3.32 -1.11
CA ASP A 235 -1.87 -3.95 0.12
C ASP A 235 -2.89 -4.93 0.73
N LEU A 236 -4.18 -4.60 0.61
CA LEU A 236 -5.28 -5.39 1.14
C LEU A 236 -6.14 -5.94 0.02
N ASP A 237 -6.48 -7.23 0.09
CA ASP A 237 -7.30 -7.94 -0.88
C ASP A 237 -8.57 -7.17 -1.24
N ILE A 238 -9.29 -6.66 -0.23
CA ILE A 238 -10.57 -5.99 -0.44
C ILE A 238 -10.44 -4.66 -1.19
N CYS A 239 -9.25 -4.07 -1.25
CA CYS A 239 -9.01 -2.84 -2.01
C CYS A 239 -8.64 -3.10 -3.47
N ALA A 240 -8.36 -4.35 -3.85
CA ALA A 240 -7.89 -4.72 -5.18
C ALA A 240 -9.03 -4.79 -6.22
N MET A 241 -9.75 -3.67 -6.34
CA MET A 241 -10.84 -3.45 -7.29
C MET A 241 -10.80 -2.05 -7.87
N GLY A 242 -11.35 -1.90 -9.07
CA GLY A 242 -11.38 -0.62 -9.78
C GLY A 242 -12.51 -0.47 -10.79
N TRP A 243 -12.59 0.72 -11.35
CA TRP A 243 -13.64 1.19 -12.27
C TRP A 243 -12.99 1.90 -13.45
N ASP A 244 -13.29 1.44 -14.67
CA ASP A 244 -12.72 1.98 -15.92
C ASP A 244 -13.66 2.94 -16.66
N GLY A 245 -14.76 3.37 -16.02
CA GLY A 245 -15.82 4.14 -16.68
C GLY A 245 -16.98 3.32 -17.23
N SER A 246 -16.83 2.00 -17.31
CA SER A 246 -17.83 1.09 -17.88
C SER A 246 -18.11 -0.14 -17.01
N SER A 247 -17.10 -0.74 -16.40
CA SER A 247 -17.17 -1.98 -15.64
C SER A 247 -16.41 -1.89 -14.33
N VAL A 248 -16.93 -2.57 -13.30
CA VAL A 248 -16.24 -2.77 -12.02
C VAL A 248 -15.38 -4.01 -12.17
N TRP A 249 -14.07 -3.85 -12.04
CA TRP A 249 -13.07 -4.90 -12.16
C TRP A 249 -12.51 -5.28 -10.79
N MET A 250 -12.30 -6.57 -10.56
CA MET A 250 -11.78 -7.10 -9.30
C MET A 250 -10.71 -8.15 -9.60
N LEU A 251 -9.62 -8.14 -8.83
CA LEU A 251 -8.77 -9.32 -8.75
C LEU A 251 -9.52 -10.46 -8.04
N PRO A 252 -9.20 -11.73 -8.34
CA PRO A 252 -9.77 -12.87 -7.63
C PRO A 252 -9.65 -12.77 -6.11
N ARG A 253 -8.56 -12.19 -5.58
CA ARG A 253 -8.40 -11.93 -4.13
C ARG A 253 -9.46 -10.98 -3.57
N ALA A 254 -9.85 -9.94 -4.32
CA ALA A 254 -10.87 -8.98 -3.88
C ALA A 254 -12.26 -9.61 -3.87
N ALA A 255 -12.59 -10.38 -4.91
CA ALA A 255 -13.81 -11.18 -4.96
C ALA A 255 -13.88 -12.16 -3.78
N ARG A 256 -12.79 -12.89 -3.50
CA ARG A 256 -12.71 -13.77 -2.34
C ARG A 256 -12.87 -12.98 -1.02
N ALA A 257 -12.26 -11.82 -0.87
CA ALA A 257 -12.39 -11.00 0.33
C ALA A 257 -13.82 -10.49 0.57
N LEU A 258 -14.59 -10.21 -0.49
CA LEU A 258 -16.03 -9.94 -0.38
C LEU A 258 -16.78 -11.16 0.17
N GLU A 259 -16.50 -12.34 -0.37
CA GLU A 259 -17.10 -13.62 0.06
C GLU A 259 -16.73 -13.99 1.50
N THR A 260 -15.48 -13.83 1.91
CA THR A 260 -14.98 -14.37 3.19
C THR A 260 -14.92 -13.33 4.31
N GLY A 261 -14.94 -12.03 3.98
CA GLY A 261 -14.71 -10.98 4.98
C GLY A 261 -13.31 -10.98 5.57
N SER A 262 -12.32 -11.44 4.79
CA SER A 262 -10.93 -11.51 5.23
C SER A 262 -9.98 -11.10 4.11
N ASN A 263 -8.94 -10.37 4.49
CA ASN A 263 -7.72 -10.16 3.72
C ASN A 263 -6.73 -11.27 4.10
N VAL A 264 -6.03 -11.85 3.12
CA VAL A 264 -5.02 -12.88 3.36
C VAL A 264 -3.66 -12.23 3.59
N PHE A 265 -3.01 -12.67 4.66
CA PHE A 265 -1.65 -12.25 4.97
C PHE A 265 -0.66 -12.82 3.95
N THR A 266 0.25 -11.95 3.50
CA THR A 266 1.49 -12.30 2.80
C THR A 266 2.60 -11.37 3.28
N MET A 267 3.86 -11.73 3.08
CA MET A 267 5.00 -10.88 3.42
C MET A 267 5.05 -9.58 2.62
N ASN A 268 4.30 -9.47 1.51
CA ASN A 268 4.11 -8.19 0.82
C ASN A 268 3.45 -7.13 1.71
N LEU A 269 2.59 -7.53 2.65
CA LEU A 269 1.99 -6.63 3.64
C LEU A 269 3.04 -6.02 4.59
N ILE A 270 4.16 -6.70 4.80
CA ILE A 270 5.25 -6.27 5.69
C ILE A 270 6.35 -5.56 4.92
N HIS A 271 6.75 -6.11 3.78
CA HIS A 271 7.88 -5.63 2.99
C HIS A 271 7.50 -4.49 2.04
N GLY A 272 6.20 -4.28 1.78
CA GLY A 272 5.73 -3.43 0.68
C GLY A 272 5.70 -4.20 -0.63
N HIS A 273 5.03 -3.63 -1.63
CA HIS A 273 4.94 -4.24 -2.95
C HIS A 273 6.18 -3.89 -3.80
N TYR A 274 6.49 -4.70 -4.81
CA TYR A 274 7.68 -4.48 -5.65
C TYR A 274 7.64 -3.17 -6.47
N LEU A 275 6.46 -2.55 -6.60
CA LEU A 275 6.25 -1.30 -7.35
C LEU A 275 6.14 -0.04 -6.48
N SER A 276 5.96 -0.15 -5.15
CA SER A 276 5.94 1.04 -4.27
C SER A 276 6.22 0.71 -2.80
N GLU A 277 6.95 1.60 -2.13
CA GLU A 277 7.31 1.51 -0.71
C GLU A 277 6.18 1.96 0.24
N ARG A 278 4.90 1.95 -0.17
CA ARG A 278 3.80 2.48 0.67
C ARG A 278 3.67 1.69 1.98
N ARG A 279 4.47 2.05 2.99
CA ARG A 279 4.56 1.44 4.32
C ARG A 279 3.87 2.31 5.38
N ALA A 280 3.85 3.63 5.17
CA ALA A 280 3.41 4.61 6.17
C ALA A 280 1.96 4.42 6.64
N SER A 281 1.04 4.02 5.74
CA SER A 281 -0.38 3.82 6.06
C SER A 281 -0.82 2.36 6.18
N GLN A 282 0.05 1.37 5.91
CA GLN A 282 -0.32 -0.04 5.93
C GLN A 282 -0.91 -0.50 7.27
N PRO A 283 -0.31 -0.19 8.44
CA PRO A 283 -0.89 -0.57 9.72
C PRO A 283 -2.30 0.00 9.92
N GLN A 284 -2.50 1.29 9.64
CA GLN A 284 -3.78 1.98 9.81
C GLN A 284 -4.86 1.38 8.91
N ARG A 285 -4.49 1.06 7.66
CA ARG A 285 -5.42 0.47 6.68
C ARG A 285 -5.93 -0.88 7.15
N ILE A 286 -5.11 -1.72 7.79
CA ILE A 286 -5.56 -3.00 8.36
C ILE A 286 -6.70 -2.77 9.37
N PHE A 287 -6.55 -1.83 10.31
CA PHE A 287 -7.59 -1.53 11.31
C PHE A 287 -8.81 -0.81 10.72
N LYS A 288 -8.61 0.10 9.76
CA LYS A 288 -9.68 0.78 9.02
C LYS A 288 -10.59 -0.22 8.31
N TYR A 289 -10.01 -1.21 7.61
CA TYR A 289 -10.78 -2.22 6.89
C TYR A 289 -11.29 -3.34 7.79
N ALA A 290 -10.61 -3.67 8.88
CA ALA A 290 -11.16 -4.52 9.94
C ALA A 290 -12.48 -3.96 10.49
N SER A 291 -12.51 -2.66 10.77
CA SER A 291 -13.72 -1.95 11.25
C SER A 291 -14.81 -1.84 10.17
N ARG A 292 -14.49 -2.14 8.91
CA ARG A 292 -15.44 -2.28 7.78
C ARG A 292 -15.85 -3.74 7.55
N GLY A 293 -15.48 -4.64 8.45
CA GLY A 293 -15.82 -6.07 8.40
C GLY A 293 -14.88 -6.91 7.52
N TYR A 294 -13.62 -6.50 7.38
CA TYR A 294 -12.59 -7.24 6.63
C TYR A 294 -11.35 -7.47 7.49
N GLY A 295 -11.32 -8.60 8.20
CA GLY A 295 -10.19 -8.97 9.09
C GLY A 295 -8.95 -9.44 8.34
N LEU A 296 -7.94 -9.90 9.09
CA LEU A 296 -6.70 -10.45 8.54
C LEU A 296 -6.62 -11.96 8.83
N ARG A 297 -6.31 -12.76 7.80
CA ARG A 297 -6.26 -14.22 7.86
C ARG A 297 -4.91 -14.74 7.37
N PHE A 298 -4.25 -15.52 8.23
CA PHE A 298 -3.06 -16.32 7.93
C PHE A 298 -3.51 -17.71 7.47
N LEU A 299 -3.18 -18.10 6.25
CA LEU A 299 -3.61 -19.39 5.69
C LEU A 299 -2.98 -20.57 6.45
N SER A 300 -3.62 -21.74 6.36
CA SER A 300 -3.09 -22.98 6.95
C SER A 300 -1.66 -23.29 6.49
N SER A 301 -1.27 -22.93 5.26
CA SER A 301 0.10 -23.09 4.76
C SER A 301 1.14 -22.32 5.58
N TYR A 302 0.82 -21.10 6.02
CA TYR A 302 1.69 -20.30 6.89
C TYR A 302 1.75 -20.89 8.29
N VAL A 303 0.61 -21.32 8.84
CA VAL A 303 0.58 -21.94 10.16
C VAL A 303 1.42 -23.21 10.19
N LEU A 304 1.36 -24.03 9.14
CA LEU A 304 2.12 -25.26 9.01
C LEU A 304 3.60 -25.02 8.70
N SER A 305 3.96 -23.96 7.97
CA SER A 305 5.37 -23.65 7.70
C SER A 305 6.13 -23.34 8.99
N LEU A 306 5.48 -22.72 9.97
CA LEU A 306 6.06 -22.50 11.30
C LEU A 306 6.29 -23.79 12.07
N GLN A 307 5.49 -24.83 11.85
CA GLN A 307 5.68 -26.14 12.47
C GLN A 307 6.89 -26.86 11.86
N ALA A 308 7.01 -26.84 10.53
CA ALA A 308 8.14 -27.45 9.84
C ALA A 308 9.49 -26.78 10.20
N ALA A 309 9.50 -25.46 10.43
CA ALA A 309 10.70 -24.74 10.86
C ALA A 309 11.22 -25.18 12.25
N LYS A 310 10.38 -25.78 13.10
CA LYS A 310 10.77 -26.26 14.43
C LYS A 310 11.61 -27.53 14.42
N ASP A 311 11.50 -28.33 13.38
CA ASP A 311 12.19 -29.64 13.29
C ASP A 311 13.66 -29.50 12.82
N GLY A 312 14.15 -28.28 12.58
CA GLY A 312 15.41 -27.99 11.88
C GLY A 312 16.66 -27.61 12.70
N SER A 313 16.59 -26.87 13.83
CA SER A 313 17.77 -26.53 14.68
C SER A 313 17.45 -25.70 15.95
N ASP A 314 18.30 -25.84 16.99
CA ASP A 314 18.54 -25.07 18.24
C ASP A 314 17.37 -24.64 19.16
N ASP A 315 17.59 -24.81 20.48
CA ASP A 315 16.67 -24.64 21.63
C ASP A 315 15.91 -23.29 21.69
N HIS A 316 16.28 -22.29 20.89
CA HIS A 316 15.61 -20.99 20.81
C HIS A 316 14.34 -20.95 19.93
N ILE A 317 14.04 -21.98 19.12
CA ILE A 317 12.94 -21.98 18.12
C ILE A 317 11.63 -22.64 18.62
N SER A 318 11.56 -23.05 19.89
CA SER A 318 10.47 -23.87 20.43
C SER A 318 9.05 -23.21 20.42
N THR A 319 8.92 -21.89 20.21
CA THR A 319 7.64 -21.16 20.38
C THR A 319 7.09 -20.40 19.16
N LEU A 320 7.46 -20.77 17.92
CA LEU A 320 6.77 -20.24 16.72
C LEU A 320 5.33 -20.81 16.60
N ASN A 321 4.40 -20.26 17.38
CA ASN A 321 2.97 -20.62 17.36
C ASN A 321 2.13 -19.36 17.48
N LEU A 322 1.38 -19.04 16.42
CA LEU A 322 0.57 -17.81 16.36
C LEU A 322 -0.45 -17.72 17.50
N ASN A 323 -1.14 -18.81 17.84
CA ASN A 323 -2.11 -18.82 18.92
C ASN A 323 -1.45 -18.52 20.27
N PHE A 324 -0.32 -19.18 20.55
CA PHE A 324 0.43 -18.96 21.79
C PHE A 324 0.91 -17.51 21.90
N ILE A 325 1.59 -17.00 20.86
CA ILE A 325 2.13 -15.63 20.86
C ILE A 325 0.99 -14.61 20.97
N ALA A 326 -0.10 -14.79 20.23
CA ALA A 326 -1.25 -13.89 20.28
C ALA A 326 -1.91 -13.88 21.66
N ASN A 327 -2.14 -15.05 22.26
CA ASN A 327 -2.77 -15.15 23.59
C ASN A 327 -1.86 -14.60 24.69
N LYS A 328 -0.56 -14.90 24.64
CA LYS A 328 0.43 -14.32 25.58
C LYS A 328 0.49 -12.81 25.44
N THR A 329 0.52 -12.28 24.21
CA THR A 329 0.52 -10.83 23.97
C THR A 329 -0.77 -10.18 24.50
N ARG A 330 -1.94 -10.79 24.25
CA ARG A 330 -3.22 -10.30 24.78
C ARG A 330 -3.21 -10.22 26.30
N ALA A 331 -2.73 -11.27 26.97
CA ALA A 331 -2.62 -11.30 28.43
C ALA A 331 -1.68 -10.20 28.93
N CYS A 332 -0.46 -10.10 28.38
CA CYS A 332 0.51 -9.08 28.76
C CYS A 332 0.00 -7.65 28.56
N VAL A 333 -0.66 -7.37 27.44
CA VAL A 333 -1.26 -6.04 27.17
C VAL A 333 -2.36 -5.73 28.19
N LYS A 334 -3.24 -6.69 28.48
CA LYS A 334 -4.31 -6.51 29.46
C LYS A 334 -3.75 -6.28 30.87
N ASP A 335 -2.75 -7.04 31.27
CA ASP A 335 -2.13 -6.90 32.59
C ASP A 335 -1.38 -5.58 32.72
N TRP A 336 -0.60 -5.19 31.70
CA TRP A 336 0.07 -3.90 31.66
C TRP A 336 -0.91 -2.72 31.73
N LEU A 337 -2.05 -2.79 31.02
CA LEU A 337 -3.09 -1.76 31.10
C LEU A 337 -3.70 -1.65 32.49
N ARG A 338 -3.95 -2.80 33.16
CA ARG A 338 -4.47 -2.85 34.53
C ARG A 338 -3.49 -2.24 35.53
N GLU A 339 -2.22 -2.58 35.41
CA GLU A 339 -1.14 -2.06 36.27
C GLU A 339 -0.93 -0.55 36.07
N THR A 340 -0.96 -0.10 34.82
CA THR A 340 -0.58 1.28 34.46
C THR A 340 -1.71 2.28 34.74
N PHE A 341 -2.96 1.94 34.44
CA PHE A 341 -4.04 2.93 34.39
C PHE A 341 -5.17 2.76 35.41
N GLN A 342 -5.22 1.66 36.17
CA GLN A 342 -6.29 1.32 37.13
C GLN A 342 -7.70 1.29 36.50
N LEU A 343 -8.40 0.15 36.56
CA LEU A 343 -9.74 0.01 35.98
C LEU A 343 -10.82 0.77 36.79
N PRO A 344 -11.88 1.32 36.14
CA PRO A 344 -12.22 1.15 34.72
C PRO A 344 -11.55 2.20 33.81
N LEU A 345 -10.91 1.69 32.75
CA LEU A 345 -10.35 2.48 31.66
C LEU A 345 -11.48 3.07 30.81
N GLN A 346 -11.68 4.39 30.87
CA GLN A 346 -12.68 5.07 30.04
C GLN A 346 -12.09 5.53 28.70
N HIS A 347 -10.79 5.86 28.67
CA HIS A 347 -10.08 6.34 27.48
C HIS A 347 -8.63 5.86 27.46
N ILE A 348 -8.16 5.34 26.32
CA ILE A 348 -6.76 4.97 26.08
C ILE A 348 -6.29 5.72 24.84
N SER A 349 -5.22 6.51 24.99
CA SER A 349 -4.60 7.22 23.87
C SER A 349 -3.90 6.24 22.91
N PRO A 350 -3.88 6.51 21.60
CA PRO A 350 -3.12 5.72 20.63
C PRO A 350 -1.60 5.61 20.96
N ALA A 351 -1.01 6.64 21.59
CA ALA A 351 0.44 6.73 21.87
C ALA A 351 0.98 5.75 22.94
N VAL A 352 0.15 4.81 23.37
CA VAL A 352 0.36 3.92 24.52
C VAL A 352 1.36 2.79 24.23
N PHE A 353 1.59 2.45 22.95
CA PHE A 353 2.61 1.47 22.56
C PHE A 353 3.61 2.09 21.58
N PRO A 354 4.82 2.46 22.02
CA PRO A 354 5.84 2.93 21.10
C PRO A 354 6.45 1.73 20.31
N GLY A 355 6.77 1.95 19.03
CA GLY A 355 7.39 0.96 18.12
C GLY A 355 6.55 0.56 16.90
N TYR A 356 7.20 0.22 15.77
CA TYR A 356 6.53 -0.14 14.51
C TYR A 356 5.74 -1.44 14.64
N SER A 357 4.41 -1.39 14.56
CA SER A 357 3.52 -2.54 14.82
C SER A 357 3.72 -3.71 13.84
N LEU A 358 4.28 -3.46 12.65
CA LEU A 358 4.54 -4.50 11.66
C LEU A 358 5.98 -5.05 11.71
N SER A 359 6.79 -4.69 12.71
CA SER A 359 8.16 -5.21 12.87
C SER A 359 8.24 -6.67 13.30
N GLY A 360 7.15 -7.22 13.83
CA GLY A 360 7.04 -8.63 14.21
C GLY A 360 5.62 -8.99 14.62
N PHE A 361 5.27 -10.28 14.64
CA PHE A 361 3.91 -10.73 14.93
C PHE A 361 3.42 -10.31 16.33
N ALA A 362 4.27 -10.41 17.36
CA ALA A 362 3.94 -9.96 18.71
C ALA A 362 3.70 -8.43 18.77
N MET A 363 4.40 -7.65 17.96
CA MET A 363 4.21 -6.19 17.89
C MET A 363 2.88 -5.84 17.23
N LEU A 364 2.46 -6.60 16.21
CA LEU A 364 1.15 -6.44 15.57
C LEU A 364 0.03 -6.77 16.56
N MET A 365 0.22 -7.81 17.38
CA MET A 365 -0.80 -8.25 18.32
C MET A 365 -1.12 -7.24 19.43
N ARG A 366 -0.24 -6.26 19.72
CA ARG A 366 -0.50 -5.21 20.72
C ARG A 366 -1.68 -4.32 20.36
N PRO A 367 -1.67 -3.59 19.22
CA PRO A 367 -2.82 -2.81 18.78
C PRO A 367 -4.02 -3.70 18.45
N VAL A 368 -3.82 -4.93 17.95
CA VAL A 368 -4.94 -5.88 17.75
C VAL A 368 -5.69 -6.15 19.06
N THR A 369 -4.96 -6.37 20.16
CA THR A 369 -5.57 -6.61 21.48
C THR A 369 -6.43 -5.42 21.92
N LEU A 370 -5.90 -4.20 21.77
CA LEU A 370 -6.66 -2.99 22.11
C LEU A 370 -7.90 -2.80 21.24
N TRP A 371 -7.79 -3.05 19.92
CA TRP A 371 -8.92 -3.00 19.00
C TRP A 371 -10.01 -4.01 19.41
N GLU A 372 -9.63 -5.25 19.76
CA GLU A 372 -10.54 -6.29 20.24
C GLU A 372 -11.20 -5.91 21.57
N MET A 373 -10.44 -5.35 22.52
CA MET A 373 -10.94 -4.87 23.80
C MET A 373 -11.96 -3.73 23.62
N GLY A 374 -11.72 -2.80 22.68
CA GLY A 374 -12.69 -1.75 22.33
C GLY A 374 -14.08 -2.27 21.92
N ARG A 375 -14.14 -3.49 21.38
CA ARG A 375 -15.39 -4.12 20.93
C ARG A 375 -16.04 -5.03 21.96
N THR A 376 -15.24 -5.58 22.88
CA THR A 376 -15.68 -6.63 23.80
C THR A 376 -15.82 -6.16 25.24
N GLU A 377 -15.10 -5.10 25.64
CA GLU A 377 -14.93 -4.71 27.04
C GLU A 377 -15.42 -3.27 27.33
N ASN A 378 -16.33 -2.72 26.50
CA ASN A 378 -16.87 -1.35 26.64
C ASN A 378 -15.79 -0.25 26.78
N LEU A 379 -14.64 -0.47 26.14
CA LEU A 379 -13.56 0.51 26.06
C LEU A 379 -13.84 1.48 24.92
N THR A 380 -13.90 2.78 25.22
CA THR A 380 -13.95 3.79 24.16
C THR A 380 -12.54 3.95 23.60
N VAL A 381 -12.27 3.22 22.53
CA VAL A 381 -11.08 3.41 21.71
C VAL A 381 -11.42 4.53 20.72
N PRO A 382 -10.74 5.68 20.73
CA PRO A 382 -11.03 6.76 19.80
C PRO A 382 -11.01 6.27 18.35
N ASP A 383 -11.98 6.70 17.53
CA ASP A 383 -12.00 6.44 16.08
C ASP A 383 -10.73 6.93 15.37
N GLU A 384 -9.98 7.82 16.03
CA GLU A 384 -8.64 8.29 15.65
C GLU A 384 -7.61 7.15 15.45
N TRP A 385 -7.88 5.93 15.92
CA TRP A 385 -7.14 4.72 15.52
C TRP A 385 -7.15 4.45 14.01
N SER A 386 -8.16 4.97 13.31
CA SER A 386 -8.31 4.86 11.86
C SER A 386 -7.70 6.03 11.08
N ASN A 387 -7.44 7.17 11.74
CA ASN A 387 -7.11 8.45 11.09
C ASN A 387 -5.87 9.16 11.63
N THR A 388 -5.31 8.76 12.77
CA THR A 388 -4.05 9.31 13.30
C THR A 388 -3.09 8.15 13.51
N SER A 389 -1.86 8.29 13.02
CA SER A 389 -0.83 7.31 13.28
C SER A 389 -0.39 7.46 14.73
N PRO A 390 -0.56 6.46 15.61
CA PRO A 390 0.18 6.43 16.86
C PRO A 390 1.69 6.21 16.66
N TYR A 391 2.12 6.03 15.41
CA TYR A 391 3.43 5.55 15.01
C TYR A 391 4.16 6.56 14.11
N GLU A 392 3.72 7.82 14.10
CA GLU A 392 4.31 8.95 13.36
C GLU A 392 5.65 9.45 13.94
N ASP A 393 6.19 8.81 14.98
CA ASP A 393 7.48 9.16 15.59
C ASP A 393 8.72 8.65 14.81
N THR A 394 8.57 8.24 13.54
CA THR A 394 9.67 8.42 12.58
C THR A 394 9.39 9.67 11.77
N PRO A 395 10.16 10.77 11.96
CA PRO A 395 10.03 12.01 11.20
C PRO A 395 10.08 11.87 9.67
N ASP A 396 10.47 10.70 9.15
CA ASP A 396 10.85 10.51 7.74
C ASP A 396 9.92 9.64 6.89
N THR A 397 8.78 9.16 7.42
CA THR A 397 7.79 8.40 6.63
C THR A 397 6.53 9.17 6.34
N LYS A 398 6.45 10.45 6.71
CA LYS A 398 5.46 11.33 6.13
C LYS A 398 5.75 11.38 4.62
N ASP A 399 4.79 10.91 3.82
CA ASP A 399 4.60 11.51 2.50
C ASP A 399 4.69 13.04 2.72
N SER A 400 5.41 13.73 1.85
CA SER A 400 5.83 15.14 1.96
C SER A 400 4.68 16.17 2.03
N ASP A 401 3.53 15.76 2.53
CA ASP A 401 2.32 16.54 2.65
C ASP A 401 2.50 17.54 3.78
N ALA A 402 2.57 18.80 3.38
CA ALA A 402 2.37 19.93 4.27
C ALA A 402 0.94 19.82 4.85
N GLU A 403 0.81 19.08 5.95
CA GLU A 403 -0.46 18.82 6.63
C GLU A 403 -1.15 20.12 7.01
N TYR A 404 -2.20 20.45 6.26
CA TYR A 404 -2.99 21.64 6.46
C TYR A 404 -4.39 21.26 6.91
N PRO A 405 -4.93 21.90 7.97
CA PRO A 405 -6.27 21.59 8.44
C PRO A 405 -7.33 21.96 7.40
N TRP A 406 -8.02 20.95 6.88
CA TRP A 406 -9.18 21.07 5.99
C TRP A 406 -10.46 21.36 6.78
N THR A 407 -10.46 22.45 7.56
CA THR A 407 -11.57 22.85 8.44
C THR A 407 -12.27 24.11 7.92
N GLU A 408 -13.25 24.63 8.65
CA GLU A 408 -13.91 25.91 8.36
C GLU A 408 -12.93 27.10 8.28
N THR A 409 -11.72 26.97 8.85
CA THR A 409 -10.67 27.99 8.79
C THR A 409 -9.76 27.87 7.56
N PHE A 410 -10.01 26.90 6.67
CA PHE A 410 -9.23 26.71 5.44
C PHE A 410 -9.21 28.00 4.61
N SER A 411 -8.02 28.40 4.15
CA SER A 411 -7.90 29.42 3.12
C SER A 411 -6.81 29.08 2.12
N ALA A 412 -7.11 29.33 0.85
CA ALA A 412 -6.19 29.28 -0.28
C ALA A 412 -4.81 29.90 0.02
N ILE A 413 -4.84 31.14 0.55
CA ILE A 413 -3.65 31.93 0.84
C ILE A 413 -2.90 31.33 2.03
N GLY A 414 -3.64 30.88 3.05
CA GLY A 414 -3.07 30.18 4.19
C GLY A 414 -2.39 28.87 3.79
N TYR A 415 -2.99 28.09 2.90
CA TYR A 415 -2.41 26.84 2.40
C TYR A 415 -1.15 27.07 1.58
N MET A 416 -1.17 28.05 0.65
CA MET A 416 0.02 28.42 -0.11
C MET A 416 1.16 28.95 0.78
N SER A 417 0.81 29.68 1.85
CA SER A 417 1.80 30.13 2.84
C SER A 417 2.34 28.95 3.66
N HIS A 418 1.50 27.97 3.97
CA HIS A 418 1.89 26.75 4.65
C HIS A 418 2.85 25.90 3.81
N ILE A 419 2.60 25.71 2.51
CA ILE A 419 3.53 25.03 1.59
C ILE A 419 4.89 25.73 1.56
N ARG A 420 4.92 27.07 1.50
CA ARG A 420 6.17 27.84 1.52
C ARG A 420 6.92 27.67 2.84
N ASN A 421 6.21 27.70 3.96
CA ASN A 421 6.81 27.47 5.27
C ASN A 421 7.34 26.04 5.40
N HIS A 422 6.64 25.04 4.85
CA HIS A 422 7.09 23.65 4.83
C HIS A 422 8.39 23.49 4.03
N ASN A 423 8.48 24.05 2.81
CA ASN A 423 9.73 24.05 2.03
C ASN A 423 10.88 24.72 2.80
N LEU A 424 10.60 25.80 3.54
CA LEU A 424 11.59 26.47 4.40
C LEU A 424 11.99 25.60 5.60
N GLU A 425 11.03 25.04 6.33
CA GLU A 425 11.28 24.18 7.49
C GLU A 425 12.09 22.95 7.11
N GLU A 426 11.82 22.35 5.96
CA GLU A 426 12.56 21.20 5.46
C GLU A 426 14.00 21.54 5.12
N LEU A 427 14.23 22.68 4.45
CA LEU A 427 15.57 23.24 4.28
C LEU A 427 16.24 23.50 5.64
N MET A 428 15.52 24.06 6.61
CA MET A 428 16.08 24.38 7.94
C MET A 428 16.37 23.14 8.79
N SER A 429 15.61 22.06 8.61
CA SER A 429 15.84 20.75 9.23
C SER A 429 17.15 20.14 8.71
N TRP A 430 17.34 20.20 7.38
CA TRP A 430 18.60 19.88 6.72
C TRP A 430 19.81 20.66 7.25
N LEU A 431 19.56 21.90 7.69
CA LEU A 431 20.55 22.83 8.22
C LEU A 431 20.76 22.70 9.74
N HIS A 432 20.09 21.79 10.45
CA HIS A 432 20.30 21.71 11.90
C HIS A 432 21.61 20.99 12.30
N SER A 433 22.18 21.42 13.44
CA SER A 433 23.38 20.92 14.17
C SER A 433 24.74 21.60 13.93
N ASP A 434 25.06 22.10 12.73
CA ASP A 434 26.16 23.07 12.44
C ASP A 434 26.14 23.41 10.93
N PRO A 435 25.08 24.08 10.44
CA PRO A 435 24.77 24.22 9.01
C PRO A 435 25.91 24.84 8.25
N GLU A 436 26.47 25.91 8.80
CA GLU A 436 27.48 26.67 8.10
C GLU A 436 28.78 25.87 8.00
N ARG A 437 29.11 24.97 8.92
CA ARG A 437 30.30 24.13 8.77
C ARG A 437 30.12 23.06 7.70
N ARG A 438 28.95 22.41 7.61
CA ARG A 438 28.67 21.40 6.56
C ARG A 438 28.54 22.06 5.18
N LEU A 439 27.77 23.14 5.08
CA LEU A 439 27.63 23.92 3.85
C LEU A 439 28.98 24.48 3.37
N ARG A 440 29.81 25.04 4.28
CA ARG A 440 31.15 25.57 3.92
C ARG A 440 32.08 24.48 3.39
N ARG A 441 31.98 23.22 3.85
CA ARG A 441 32.75 22.09 3.27
C ARG A 441 32.40 21.86 1.80
N HIS A 442 31.18 22.22 1.40
CA HIS A 442 30.68 22.09 0.04
C HIS A 442 30.65 23.42 -0.74
N GLY A 443 31.31 24.46 -0.23
CA GLY A 443 31.43 25.76 -0.90
C GLY A 443 30.20 26.67 -0.81
N ILE A 444 29.23 26.35 0.07
CA ILE A 444 28.05 27.18 0.31
C ILE A 444 28.31 28.04 1.53
N HIS A 445 28.22 29.36 1.35
CA HIS A 445 28.53 30.32 2.40
C HIS A 445 27.29 30.65 3.24
N SER A 446 26.09 30.45 2.70
CA SER A 446 24.84 30.67 3.40
C SER A 446 23.71 29.77 2.90
N GLY A 447 22.84 29.31 3.80
CA GLY A 447 21.62 28.57 3.42
C GLY A 447 20.67 29.37 2.53
N TYR A 448 20.77 30.71 2.53
CA TYR A 448 20.03 31.57 1.61
C TYR A 448 20.42 31.37 0.13
N GLU A 449 21.62 30.86 -0.16
CA GLU A 449 22.10 30.64 -1.54
C GLU A 449 21.31 29.55 -2.27
N ILE A 450 20.68 28.64 -1.52
CA ILE A 450 19.84 27.56 -2.07
C ILE A 450 18.35 27.74 -1.75
N TYR A 451 18.00 28.75 -0.95
CA TYR A 451 16.62 28.97 -0.48
C TYR A 451 15.63 29.17 -1.62
N ASP A 452 15.98 30.01 -2.60
CA ASP A 452 15.12 30.31 -3.74
C ASP A 452 14.96 29.12 -4.70
N VAL A 453 15.76 28.07 -4.53
CA VAL A 453 15.78 26.88 -5.38
C VAL A 453 14.99 25.73 -4.76
N VAL A 454 14.91 25.61 -3.42
CA VAL A 454 14.25 24.46 -2.79
C VAL A 454 12.73 24.55 -2.92
N GLN A 455 12.16 23.52 -3.56
CA GLN A 455 10.72 23.37 -3.75
C GLN A 455 10.33 21.90 -3.62
N CYS A 456 9.88 21.50 -2.45
CA CYS A 456 9.56 20.10 -2.14
C CYS A 456 8.11 19.76 -2.48
N VAL A 457 7.23 20.76 -2.42
CA VAL A 457 5.86 20.70 -2.91
C VAL A 457 5.61 21.87 -3.87
N ALA A 458 5.01 21.58 -5.03
CA ALA A 458 4.51 22.59 -5.96
C ALA A 458 3.02 22.85 -5.69
N GLY A 459 2.59 24.11 -5.71
CA GLY A 459 1.18 24.49 -5.53
C GLY A 459 0.81 25.69 -6.37
N ALA A 460 -0.34 25.65 -7.06
CA ALA A 460 -0.85 26.80 -7.79
C ALA A 460 -2.39 26.77 -7.96
N ALA A 461 -2.95 27.89 -8.41
CA ALA A 461 -4.38 28.03 -8.69
C ALA A 461 -4.81 27.40 -10.03
N THR A 462 -3.86 27.10 -10.92
CA THR A 462 -4.14 26.40 -12.18
C THR A 462 -3.09 25.33 -12.43
N LEU A 463 -3.50 24.26 -13.12
CA LEU A 463 -2.62 23.15 -13.45
C LEU A 463 -1.46 23.57 -14.37
N ASP A 464 -1.68 24.53 -15.29
CA ASP A 464 -0.61 25.02 -16.16
C ASP A 464 0.54 25.68 -15.40
N HIS A 465 0.26 26.31 -14.26
CA HIS A 465 1.32 26.82 -13.39
C HIS A 465 2.06 25.68 -12.71
N VAL A 466 1.35 24.67 -12.17
CA VAL A 466 1.99 23.53 -11.49
C VAL A 466 2.89 22.73 -12.45
N LEU A 467 2.49 22.54 -13.70
CA LEU A 467 3.26 21.79 -14.69
C LEU A 467 4.35 22.61 -15.39
N HIS A 468 4.47 23.92 -15.10
CA HIS A 468 5.45 24.80 -15.71
C HIS A 468 6.86 24.55 -15.14
N PRO A 469 7.93 24.58 -15.95
CA PRO A 469 9.30 24.32 -15.47
C PRO A 469 9.81 25.23 -14.33
N LEU A 470 9.19 26.40 -14.15
CA LEU A 470 9.49 27.31 -13.03
C LEU A 470 8.98 26.78 -11.68
N HIS A 471 8.12 25.76 -11.71
CA HIS A 471 7.53 25.12 -10.54
C HIS A 471 7.93 23.64 -10.44
N ASP A 472 8.96 23.22 -11.17
CA ASP A 472 9.58 21.89 -10.99
C ASP A 472 9.94 21.69 -9.50
N LEU A 473 9.82 20.45 -9.02
CA LEU A 473 10.29 20.14 -7.66
C LEU A 473 11.82 20.15 -7.65
N CYS A 474 12.38 20.72 -6.59
CA CYS A 474 13.81 20.89 -6.42
C CYS A 474 14.19 20.52 -4.98
N LEU A 475 14.79 19.34 -4.84
CA LEU A 475 15.11 18.72 -3.56
C LEU A 475 16.63 18.76 -3.33
N PRO A 476 17.13 19.27 -2.19
CA PRO A 476 18.55 19.15 -1.87
C PRO A 476 18.89 17.70 -1.47
N VAL A 477 20.03 17.20 -1.95
CA VAL A 477 20.54 15.86 -1.62
C VAL A 477 22.07 15.83 -1.55
N LEU A 478 22.62 15.21 -0.50
CA LEU A 478 24.04 14.93 -0.31
C LEU A 478 24.26 13.49 -0.72
N LEU A 479 25.20 13.29 -1.64
CA LEU A 479 25.53 11.96 -2.17
C LEU A 479 26.95 11.94 -2.76
N PRO A 480 27.52 10.74 -2.96
CA PRO A 480 28.80 10.57 -3.64
C PRO A 480 28.78 11.12 -5.07
N CYS A 481 29.80 11.89 -5.46
CA CYS A 481 29.84 12.54 -6.78
C CYS A 481 29.81 11.53 -7.95
N ASN A 482 30.41 10.35 -7.77
CA ASN A 482 30.35 9.26 -8.75
C ASN A 482 28.92 8.72 -8.93
N PHE A 483 28.15 8.59 -7.85
CA PHE A 483 26.73 8.23 -7.93
C PHE A 483 25.92 9.31 -8.65
N ALA A 484 26.20 10.60 -8.42
CA ALA A 484 25.53 11.70 -9.14
C ALA A 484 25.71 11.58 -10.66
N VAL A 485 26.94 11.28 -11.10
CA VAL A 485 27.28 11.08 -12.51
C VAL A 485 26.58 9.84 -13.06
N TYR A 486 26.61 8.73 -12.32
CA TYR A 486 25.93 7.49 -12.69
C TYR A 486 24.42 7.69 -12.83
N ALA A 487 23.77 8.32 -11.85
CA ALA A 487 22.33 8.61 -11.84
C ALA A 487 21.93 9.48 -13.04
N ASN A 488 22.67 10.56 -13.30
CA ASN A 488 22.42 11.42 -14.45
C ASN A 488 22.58 10.69 -15.79
N ASP A 489 23.61 9.86 -15.95
CA ASP A 489 23.84 9.05 -17.16
C ASP A 489 22.73 8.02 -17.36
N LEU A 490 22.36 7.28 -16.30
CA LEU A 490 21.32 6.26 -16.34
C LEU A 490 19.95 6.88 -16.67
N VAL A 491 19.57 7.98 -16.02
CA VAL A 491 18.29 8.66 -16.30
C VAL A 491 18.29 9.29 -17.69
N SER A 492 19.39 9.89 -18.16
CA SER A 492 19.47 10.43 -19.52
C SER A 492 19.28 9.33 -20.57
N LYS A 493 19.94 8.18 -20.40
CA LYS A 493 19.76 7.00 -21.27
C LYS A 493 18.33 6.46 -21.21
N ALA A 494 17.72 6.47 -20.03
CA ALA A 494 16.34 6.03 -19.87
C ALA A 494 15.36 6.94 -20.61
N LEU A 495 15.52 8.26 -20.47
CA LEU A 495 14.74 9.27 -21.21
C LEU A 495 14.91 9.12 -22.72
N ALA A 496 16.16 8.98 -23.20
CA ALA A 496 16.43 8.73 -24.62
C ALA A 496 15.73 7.46 -25.13
N SER A 497 15.77 6.37 -24.34
CA SER A 497 15.11 5.11 -24.69
C SER A 497 13.58 5.26 -24.79
N ALA A 498 13.00 6.15 -23.98
CA ALA A 498 11.58 6.47 -23.97
C ALA A 498 11.18 7.55 -25.01
N GLY A 499 12.13 8.03 -25.83
CA GLY A 499 11.87 9.11 -26.80
C GLY A 499 11.67 10.48 -26.17
N LEU A 500 12.10 10.68 -24.93
CA LEU A 500 12.02 11.93 -24.18
C LEU A 500 13.34 12.71 -24.27
N LYS A 501 13.28 14.02 -24.01
CA LYS A 501 14.45 14.90 -24.05
C LYS A 501 15.41 14.53 -22.92
N GLU A 502 16.63 14.15 -23.29
CA GLU A 502 17.74 13.91 -22.35
C GLU A 502 18.00 15.14 -21.48
N ARG A 503 18.20 14.91 -20.19
CA ARG A 503 18.54 15.95 -19.21
C ARG A 503 19.21 15.35 -17.98
N LYS A 504 19.98 16.18 -17.30
CA LYS A 504 20.46 15.89 -15.95
C LYS A 504 19.34 16.14 -14.95
N ILE A 505 19.24 15.28 -13.95
CA ILE A 505 18.33 15.43 -12.81
C ILE A 505 19.03 15.95 -11.57
N LEU A 506 20.37 15.86 -11.52
CA LEU A 506 21.20 16.33 -10.42
C LEU A 506 22.15 17.42 -10.92
N GLU A 507 22.02 18.61 -10.36
CA GLU A 507 22.88 19.76 -10.62
C GLU A 507 23.63 20.13 -9.33
N PRO A 508 24.92 20.47 -9.37
CA PRO A 508 25.62 20.94 -8.18
C PRO A 508 24.94 22.19 -7.62
N ALA A 509 24.81 22.27 -6.30
CA ALA A 509 24.25 23.46 -5.66
C ALA A 509 25.15 24.70 -5.79
N VAL A 510 26.46 24.51 -6.09
CA VAL A 510 27.44 25.58 -6.30
C VAL A 510 28.17 25.37 -7.62
N ASP A 511 28.17 26.40 -8.45
CA ASP A 511 28.88 26.42 -9.72
C ASP A 511 30.40 26.27 -9.51
N GLY A 512 31.05 25.47 -10.37
CA GLY A 512 32.51 25.29 -10.34
C GLY A 512 33.02 24.32 -9.27
N TYR A 513 32.14 23.58 -8.59
CA TYR A 513 32.54 22.55 -7.64
C TYR A 513 33.35 21.44 -8.33
N ASN A 514 34.63 21.31 -7.96
CA ASN A 514 35.52 20.31 -8.54
C ASN A 514 35.20 18.93 -7.93
N PHE A 515 34.68 18.03 -8.77
CA PHE A 515 34.27 16.66 -8.40
C PHE A 515 35.44 15.71 -8.16
N LEU A 516 36.64 16.09 -8.61
CA LEU A 516 37.87 15.32 -8.46
C LEU A 516 38.68 15.88 -7.29
N GLY A 517 38.72 15.14 -6.18
CA GLY A 517 39.66 15.40 -5.09
C GLY A 517 41.10 15.10 -5.52
N SER A 518 42.07 15.81 -4.93
CA SER A 518 43.50 15.60 -5.20
C SER A 518 44.04 14.26 -4.69
N SER A 519 43.26 13.52 -3.88
CA SER A 519 43.67 12.31 -3.14
C SER A 519 43.11 10.98 -3.68
N GLY A 520 42.21 11.00 -4.66
CA GLY A 520 41.53 9.77 -5.14
C GLY A 520 40.45 9.21 -4.21
N GLU A 521 40.12 9.91 -3.12
CA GLU A 521 38.98 9.59 -2.25
C GLU A 521 37.66 10.02 -2.90
N GLU A 522 36.61 9.20 -2.74
CA GLU A 522 35.27 9.53 -3.20
C GLU A 522 34.75 10.77 -2.45
N LYS A 523 34.48 11.84 -3.21
CA LYS A 523 34.03 13.12 -2.65
C LYS A 523 32.51 13.16 -2.60
N GLU A 524 31.95 13.56 -1.47
CA GLU A 524 30.54 13.91 -1.37
C GLU A 524 30.29 15.33 -1.91
N GLY A 525 29.13 15.51 -2.54
CA GLY A 525 28.67 16.81 -3.06
C GLY A 525 27.23 17.08 -2.68
N LEU A 526 26.89 18.37 -2.54
CA LEU A 526 25.50 18.80 -2.46
C LEU A 526 24.96 19.03 -3.87
N PHE A 527 23.87 18.35 -4.18
CA PHE A 527 23.17 18.46 -5.44
C PHE A 527 21.74 18.95 -5.23
N ILE A 528 21.25 19.72 -6.19
CA ILE A 528 19.83 20.00 -6.39
C ILE A 528 19.29 18.92 -7.32
N TRP A 529 18.41 18.10 -6.78
CA TRP A 529 17.64 17.13 -7.52
C TRP A 529 16.38 17.78 -8.07
N ARG A 530 16.33 17.96 -9.39
CA ARG A 530 15.19 18.54 -10.11
C ARG A 530 14.28 17.45 -10.66
N ILE A 531 13.00 17.48 -10.29
CA ILE A 531 11.95 16.61 -10.81
C ILE A 531 11.04 17.46 -11.69
N ALA A 532 11.24 17.34 -13.01
CA ALA A 532 10.43 18.04 -14.00
C ALA A 532 9.05 17.39 -14.17
N SER A 533 8.10 18.13 -14.76
CA SER A 533 6.74 17.63 -14.99
C SER A 533 6.62 16.42 -15.94
N ASP A 534 7.66 16.08 -16.70
CA ASP A 534 7.75 14.84 -17.47
C ASP A 534 8.38 13.67 -16.69
N LEU A 535 8.96 13.94 -15.52
CA LEU A 535 9.56 12.99 -14.58
C LEU A 535 8.74 12.82 -13.29
N MET A 536 7.66 13.59 -13.12
CA MET A 536 6.76 13.45 -11.97
C MET A 536 6.05 12.10 -11.94
N TRP A 537 5.97 11.42 -13.08
CA TRP A 537 5.32 10.12 -13.22
C TRP A 537 6.21 8.98 -12.70
N GLN A 538 5.63 8.07 -11.91
CA GLN A 538 6.25 6.81 -11.49
C GLN A 538 5.93 5.68 -12.47
N GLN A 539 6.69 4.59 -12.46
CA GLN A 539 6.44 3.31 -13.13
C GLN A 539 6.50 3.30 -14.67
N PHE A 540 6.85 4.42 -15.32
CA PHE A 540 7.04 4.43 -16.78
C PHE A 540 8.43 3.91 -17.20
N ASP A 541 9.45 4.04 -16.35
CA ASP A 541 10.78 3.42 -16.56
C ASP A 541 11.40 3.02 -15.21
N ARG A 542 11.60 1.71 -15.02
CA ARG A 542 12.11 1.16 -13.76
C ARG A 542 13.49 1.70 -13.39
N ARG A 543 14.35 2.03 -14.36
CA ARG A 543 15.70 2.57 -14.08
C ARG A 543 15.61 3.93 -13.41
N ILE A 544 14.66 4.76 -13.83
CA ILE A 544 14.43 6.09 -13.25
C ILE A 544 13.88 5.93 -11.84
N ASP A 545 12.89 5.05 -11.65
CA ASP A 545 12.32 4.80 -10.32
C ASP A 545 13.36 4.27 -9.33
N GLU A 546 14.25 3.37 -9.75
CA GLU A 546 15.33 2.87 -8.88
C GLU A 546 16.32 3.97 -8.48
N VAL A 547 16.67 4.87 -9.40
CA VAL A 547 17.49 6.05 -9.06
C VAL A 547 16.76 6.92 -8.05
N PHE A 548 15.47 7.17 -8.25
CA PHE A 548 14.67 8.02 -7.37
C PHE A 548 14.49 7.37 -5.99
N GLU A 549 14.28 6.06 -5.89
CA GLU A 549 14.24 5.29 -4.63
C GLU A 549 15.55 5.48 -3.84
N VAL A 550 16.71 5.37 -4.50
CA VAL A 550 18.02 5.59 -3.87
C VAL A 550 18.20 7.06 -3.45
N LEU A 551 17.79 8.03 -4.28
CA LEU A 551 17.85 9.45 -3.93
C LEU A 551 16.97 9.79 -2.73
N HIS A 552 15.78 9.20 -2.64
CA HIS A 552 14.93 9.33 -1.45
C HIS A 552 15.58 8.71 -0.21
N ALA A 553 16.24 7.55 -0.33
CA ALA A 553 16.98 6.95 0.78
C ALA A 553 18.11 7.86 1.29
N PHE A 554 18.92 8.43 0.38
CA PHE A 554 19.90 9.45 0.74
C PHE A 554 19.23 10.65 1.43
N ARG A 555 18.11 11.16 0.87
CA ARG A 555 17.42 12.31 1.44
C ARG A 555 16.92 12.06 2.85
N ARG A 556 16.29 10.91 3.13
CA ARG A 556 15.81 10.52 4.48
C ARG A 556 16.95 10.47 5.48
N VAL A 557 18.08 9.87 5.10
CA VAL A 557 19.27 9.78 5.97
C VAL A 557 19.84 11.17 6.26
N ASN A 558 19.85 12.05 5.26
CA ASN A 558 20.37 13.41 5.39
C ASN A 558 19.51 14.30 6.32
N VAL A 559 18.20 14.07 6.40
CA VAL A 559 17.26 14.83 7.24
C VAL A 559 17.38 14.47 8.72
N SER A 560 17.62 13.19 9.05
CA SER A 560 17.22 12.68 10.36
C SER A 560 18.29 12.47 11.43
N LEU A 561 19.59 12.69 11.16
CA LEU A 561 20.63 12.26 12.10
C LEU A 561 21.79 13.25 12.22
N ARG A 562 22.31 13.42 13.44
CA ARG A 562 23.50 14.24 13.77
C ARG A 562 24.82 13.46 13.73
N ASP A 563 24.74 12.13 13.61
CA ASP A 563 25.87 11.20 13.74
C ASP A 563 26.13 10.48 12.40
N GLU A 564 27.32 10.68 11.84
CA GLU A 564 27.76 10.10 10.56
C GLU A 564 27.77 8.55 10.58
N LEU A 565 28.08 7.92 11.72
CA LEU A 565 28.09 6.46 11.84
C LEU A 565 26.67 5.89 11.80
N LEU A 566 25.74 6.53 12.50
CA LEU A 566 24.35 6.11 12.55
C LEU A 566 23.64 6.36 11.21
N GLN A 567 24.02 7.43 10.49
CA GLN A 567 23.61 7.69 9.10
C GLN A 567 24.04 6.57 8.16
N ALA A 568 25.32 6.17 8.20
CA ALA A 568 25.85 5.10 7.36
C ALA A 568 25.16 3.76 7.65
N GLN A 569 24.93 3.44 8.93
CA GLN A 569 24.20 2.22 9.32
C GLN A 569 22.76 2.24 8.82
N ARG A 570 22.06 3.38 8.92
CA ARG A 570 20.68 3.49 8.44
C ARG A 570 20.58 3.44 6.92
N LEU A 571 21.48 4.12 6.21
CA LEU A 571 21.56 4.02 4.75
C LEU A 571 21.82 2.58 4.31
N ALA A 572 22.76 1.89 4.97
CA ALA A 572 23.01 0.48 4.70
C ALA A 572 21.74 -0.34 4.93
N LEU A 573 21.01 -0.14 6.04
CA LEU A 573 19.76 -0.85 6.32
C LEU A 573 18.67 -0.58 5.26
N GLU A 574 18.52 0.66 4.80
CA GLU A 574 17.56 1.00 3.74
C GLU A 574 17.93 0.36 2.39
N LEU A 575 19.20 0.42 2.01
CA LEU A 575 19.72 -0.22 0.79
C LEU A 575 19.67 -1.76 0.87
N PHE A 576 19.99 -2.35 2.02
CA PHE A 576 19.85 -3.78 2.25
C PHE A 576 18.38 -4.22 2.24
N ALA A 577 17.47 -3.39 2.78
CA ALA A 577 16.04 -3.64 2.68
C ALA A 577 15.55 -3.59 1.23
N LEU A 578 16.15 -2.76 0.37
CA LEU A 578 15.90 -2.77 -1.08
C LEU A 578 16.45 -4.04 -1.74
N GLU A 579 17.65 -4.51 -1.36
CA GLU A 579 18.26 -5.72 -1.93
C GLU A 579 17.50 -7.01 -1.53
N ARG A 580 17.09 -7.16 -0.26
CA ARG A 580 16.33 -8.33 0.21
C ARG A 580 15.01 -8.52 -0.55
N ARG A 581 14.36 -7.44 -1.00
CA ARG A 581 13.14 -7.50 -1.84
C ARG A 581 13.37 -8.24 -3.16
N ARG A 582 14.58 -8.21 -3.71
CA ARG A 582 14.93 -8.90 -4.97
C ARG A 582 15.06 -10.42 -4.82
N LYS A 583 15.22 -10.92 -3.59
CA LYS A 583 15.37 -12.35 -3.28
C LYS A 583 14.11 -12.88 -2.58
N ALA A 584 12.96 -12.79 -3.27
CA ALA A 584 11.65 -13.32 -2.86
C ALA A 584 11.58 -14.87 -2.77
N THR A 585 12.72 -15.54 -2.58
CA THR A 585 12.82 -16.99 -2.72
C THR A 585 12.38 -17.78 -1.51
N VAL A 586 12.07 -17.18 -0.35
CA VAL A 586 11.46 -17.97 0.74
C VAL A 586 10.45 -17.19 1.59
N GLU A 587 9.26 -16.95 1.01
CA GLU A 587 8.07 -16.38 1.69
C GLU A 587 7.86 -16.94 3.10
N PHE A 588 7.99 -18.27 3.25
CA PHE A 588 7.76 -18.96 4.52
C PHE A 588 8.90 -18.81 5.53
N GLU A 589 10.16 -18.67 5.11
CA GLU A 589 11.27 -18.36 6.02
C GLU A 589 11.16 -16.91 6.48
N ALA A 590 10.90 -15.97 5.56
CA ALA A 590 10.67 -14.58 5.91
C ALA A 590 9.50 -14.42 6.89
N PHE A 591 8.44 -15.22 6.71
CA PHE A 591 7.35 -15.29 7.68
C PHE A 591 7.79 -15.86 9.02
N ALA A 592 8.57 -16.94 9.05
CA ALA A 592 9.08 -17.52 10.30
C ALA A 592 9.97 -16.53 11.06
N ASP A 593 10.86 -15.84 10.36
CA ASP A 593 11.71 -14.77 10.91
C ASP A 593 10.86 -13.63 11.50
N TRP A 594 9.83 -13.20 10.78
CA TRP A 594 8.93 -12.14 11.24
C TRP A 594 8.09 -12.54 12.46
N VAL A 595 7.67 -13.81 12.55
CA VAL A 595 6.97 -14.34 13.72
C VAL A 595 7.92 -14.49 14.91
N GLY A 596 9.17 -14.90 14.66
CA GLY A 596 10.22 -15.07 15.66
C GLY A 596 10.92 -13.78 16.11
N ALA A 597 10.65 -12.66 15.43
CA ALA A 597 11.25 -11.38 15.75
C ALA A 597 10.97 -10.98 17.21
N ARG A 598 12.04 -10.81 18.00
CA ARG A 598 11.94 -10.35 19.38
C ARG A 598 11.36 -8.93 19.41
N PRO A 599 10.43 -8.62 20.32
CA PRO A 599 10.01 -7.24 20.57
C PRO A 599 11.24 -6.36 20.78
N VAL A 600 11.39 -5.29 20.00
CA VAL A 600 12.37 -4.25 20.34
C VAL A 600 11.85 -3.58 21.61
N ASN A 601 12.42 -3.96 22.76
CA ASN A 601 12.06 -3.38 24.03
C ASN A 601 12.42 -1.89 24.03
N ILE A 602 11.41 -1.04 24.15
CA ILE A 602 11.60 0.37 24.53
C ILE A 602 11.81 0.37 26.04
N ARG A 603 12.99 -0.07 26.46
CA ARG A 603 13.52 0.12 27.80
C ARG A 603 14.98 0.55 27.69
N HIS A 604 15.17 1.81 27.34
CA HIS A 604 16.38 2.55 27.72
C HIS A 604 15.98 3.87 28.38
N SER A 605 15.36 3.78 29.56
CA SER A 605 15.37 4.87 30.54
C SER A 605 14.93 4.41 31.94
N ARG A 606 15.64 3.46 32.55
CA ARG A 606 15.97 3.45 33.99
C ARG A 606 16.72 2.18 34.37
N ALA A 607 18.01 2.37 34.66
CA ALA A 607 18.85 1.58 35.55
C ALA A 607 18.63 0.05 35.57
N GLU A 608 19.38 -0.66 34.74
CA GLU A 608 19.79 -2.03 35.05
C GLU A 608 21.14 -1.96 35.79
N ASN A 609 21.08 -2.15 37.10
CA ASN A 609 22.12 -2.90 37.79
C ASN A 609 21.60 -4.34 37.87
N GLU A 610 22.34 -5.22 37.22
CA GLU A 610 22.61 -6.63 37.56
C GLU A 610 21.44 -7.61 37.76
N ASN A 611 21.59 -8.73 37.03
CA ASN A 611 21.00 -10.05 37.23
C ASN A 611 19.53 -10.21 36.82
N GLU A 612 19.33 -10.68 35.59
CA GLU A 612 18.45 -11.82 35.29
C GLU A 612 18.71 -12.31 33.86
N ASP A 613 19.74 -13.15 33.71
CA ASP A 613 19.73 -14.19 32.69
C ASP A 613 18.66 -15.21 33.12
N GLY A 614 17.54 -15.26 32.39
CA GLY A 614 16.47 -16.22 32.64
C GLY A 614 15.27 -16.01 31.73
N ASP A 615 15.13 -16.91 30.74
CA ASP A 615 13.96 -17.15 29.90
C ASP A 615 13.39 -15.97 29.09
N LEU A 616 13.78 -15.90 27.80
CA LEU A 616 12.91 -15.65 26.64
C LEU A 616 13.62 -15.93 25.31
#